data_AF-A0A0C2WYB1-F1
#
_entry.id   AF-A0A0C2WYB1-F1
#
_cell.length_a   1.000
_cell.length_b   1.000
_cell.length_c   1.000
_cell.angle_alpha   90.00
_cell.angle_beta   90.00
_cell.angle_gamma   90.00
#
_symmetry.space_group_name_H-M   'P 1'
#
loop_
_entity.id
_entity.type
_entity.pdbx_description
1 polymer ?
#
loop_
_entity_poly.entity_id
_entity_poly.type
_entity_poly.pdbx_seq_one_letter_code
_entity_poly.pdbx_strand_id
1 'polypeptide(L)'
;PSNAPQPQKRQWAPPPAPGPTLRERIEKREREIGLRCCDMSCGVGPSDEEPLIVLTTEVMKQLTLKPVIFNGTMCPHTFHPSCLVSAERVALRGADAPIVGDDVEVSCSVCRAVGRVSKMDWEEG
;
A
#
# COMPACT_ATOMS: atom_id res chain seq x y z
N PRO A 1 -11.83 65.97 3.99
CA PRO A 1 -11.01 64.81 4.43
C PRO A 1 -11.11 63.65 3.43
N SER A 2 -10.03 63.44 2.67
CA SER A 2 -9.93 62.36 1.67
C SER A 2 -9.86 61.01 2.37
N ASN A 3 -10.82 60.13 2.10
CA ASN A 3 -10.87 58.77 2.64
C ASN A 3 -10.24 57.83 1.60
N ALA A 4 -8.91 57.71 1.63
CA ALA A 4 -8.19 56.81 0.72
C ALA A 4 -8.33 55.35 1.23
N PRO A 5 -8.75 54.39 0.39
CA PRO A 5 -8.88 53.00 0.80
C PRO A 5 -7.51 52.41 1.15
N GLN A 6 -7.42 51.77 2.33
CA GLN A 6 -6.16 51.19 2.80
C GLN A 6 -5.73 49.98 1.95
N PRO A 7 -4.43 49.82 1.64
CA PRO A 7 -3.93 48.67 0.89
C PRO A 7 -4.13 47.38 1.68
N GLN A 8 -4.84 46.41 1.10
CA GLN A 8 -4.99 45.09 1.71
C GLN A 8 -3.63 44.39 1.73
N LYS A 9 -3.19 43.95 2.92
CA LYS A 9 -1.95 43.17 3.08
C LYS A 9 -2.12 41.84 2.36
N ARG A 10 -1.29 41.60 1.33
CA ARG A 10 -1.28 40.33 0.61
C ARG A 10 -0.93 39.21 1.58
N GLN A 11 -1.83 38.24 1.72
CA GLN A 11 -1.60 37.04 2.51
C GLN A 11 -0.51 36.21 1.81
N TRP A 12 0.61 35.99 2.49
CA TRP A 12 1.66 35.12 1.96
C TRP A 12 1.11 33.69 1.87
N ALA A 13 1.30 33.05 0.71
CA ALA A 13 1.00 31.64 0.50
C ALA A 13 2.26 30.95 -0.04
N PRO A 14 2.52 29.70 0.37
CA PRO A 14 3.61 28.93 -0.20
C PRO A 14 3.37 28.70 -1.71
N PRO A 15 4.45 28.50 -2.50
CA PRO A 15 4.29 28.06 -3.88
C PRO A 15 3.51 26.74 -3.94
N PRO A 16 2.82 26.47 -5.05
CA PRO A 16 2.18 25.17 -5.25
C PRO A 16 3.21 24.06 -5.10
N ALA A 17 2.78 22.91 -4.57
CA ALA A 17 3.64 21.75 -4.45
C ALA A 17 4.25 21.40 -5.81
N PRO A 18 5.54 21.02 -5.87
CA PRO A 18 6.10 20.48 -7.09
C PRO A 18 5.26 19.29 -7.54
N GLY A 19 5.01 19.18 -8.85
CA GLY A 19 4.30 18.04 -9.41
C GLY A 19 5.06 16.72 -9.16
N PRO A 20 4.45 15.56 -9.45
CA PRO A 20 5.07 14.28 -9.19
C PRO A 20 6.37 14.13 -9.97
N THR A 21 7.40 13.71 -9.24
CA THR A 21 8.73 13.37 -9.72
C THR A 21 8.67 12.21 -10.71
N LEU A 22 9.75 11.99 -11.45
CA LEU A 22 9.86 10.85 -12.37
C LEU A 22 9.72 9.51 -11.62
N ARG A 23 10.36 9.38 -10.45
CA ARG A 23 10.28 8.19 -9.59
C ARG A 23 8.85 7.88 -9.16
N GLU A 24 8.10 8.89 -8.68
CA GLU A 24 6.70 8.71 -8.28
C GLU A 24 5.80 8.29 -9.46
N ARG A 25 6.08 8.77 -10.67
CA ARG A 25 5.34 8.33 -11.87
C ARG A 25 5.65 6.89 -12.23
N ILE A 26 6.91 6.48 -12.13
CA ILE A 26 7.34 5.10 -12.38
C ILE A 26 6.70 4.17 -11.34
N GLU A 27 6.78 4.48 -10.05
CA GLU A 27 6.16 3.68 -8.98
C GLU A 27 4.65 3.56 -9.13
N LYS A 28 4.00 4.65 -9.53
CA LYS A 28 2.57 4.62 -9.84
C LYS A 28 2.27 3.61 -10.94
N ARG A 29 3.04 3.63 -12.04
CA ARG A 29 2.88 2.68 -13.14
C ARG A 29 3.20 1.25 -12.72
N GLU A 30 4.27 1.05 -11.95
CA GLU A 30 4.63 -0.27 -11.40
C GLU A 30 3.49 -0.84 -10.54
N ARG A 31 2.84 0.00 -9.71
CA ARG A 31 1.68 -0.42 -8.92
C ARG A 31 0.48 -0.78 -9.80
N GLU A 32 0.20 0.02 -10.83
CA GLU A 32 -0.90 -0.23 -11.78
C GLU A 32 -0.76 -1.58 -12.51
N ILE A 33 0.47 -2.05 -12.74
CA ILE A 33 0.74 -3.32 -13.42
C ILE A 33 1.11 -4.47 -12.47
N GLY A 34 0.97 -4.27 -11.15
CA GLY A 34 1.18 -5.32 -10.14
C GLY A 34 2.62 -5.55 -9.70
N LEU A 35 3.59 -4.78 -10.22
CA LEU A 35 5.01 -4.88 -9.82
C LEU A 35 5.30 -4.30 -8.45
N ARG A 36 4.44 -3.38 -7.96
CA ARG A 36 4.47 -2.89 -6.60
C ARG A 36 3.12 -3.08 -5.95
N CYS A 37 3.10 -3.57 -4.72
CA CYS A 37 1.89 -3.61 -3.93
C CYS A 37 1.76 -2.33 -3.07
N CYS A 38 0.79 -2.30 -2.16
CA CYS A 38 0.56 -1.18 -1.25
C CYS A 38 1.48 -1.19 -0.02
N ASP A 39 2.26 -2.24 0.21
CA ASP A 39 3.21 -2.24 1.32
C ASP A 39 4.36 -1.27 1.03
N MET A 40 4.66 -0.42 2.02
CA MET A 40 5.71 0.59 1.90
C MET A 40 7.13 0.01 1.90
N SER A 41 7.29 -1.24 2.33
CA SER A 41 8.55 -1.98 2.30
C SER A 41 8.63 -2.96 1.12
N CYS A 42 7.72 -2.84 0.15
CA CYS A 42 7.68 -3.70 -1.03
C CYS A 42 8.99 -3.61 -1.84
N GLY A 43 9.80 -4.67 -1.77
CA GLY A 43 11.04 -4.85 -2.53
C GLY A 43 10.91 -5.77 -3.74
N VAL A 44 9.69 -6.19 -4.12
CA VAL A 44 9.46 -7.14 -5.23
C VAL A 44 9.64 -6.50 -6.62
N GLY A 45 9.33 -5.21 -6.73
CA GLY A 45 9.48 -4.45 -7.97
C GLY A 45 10.94 -4.12 -8.30
N PRO A 46 11.23 -3.69 -9.54
CA PRO A 46 12.59 -3.37 -9.95
C PRO A 46 13.16 -2.21 -9.12
N SER A 47 14.46 -2.28 -8.87
CA SER A 47 15.22 -1.27 -8.13
C SER A 47 16.40 -0.78 -8.94
N ASP A 48 17.07 0.28 -8.47
CA ASP A 48 18.25 0.82 -9.15
C ASP A 48 19.42 -0.18 -9.13
N GLU A 49 19.49 -1.04 -8.11
CA GLU A 49 20.47 -2.13 -7.98
C GLU A 49 20.11 -3.36 -8.83
N GLU A 50 18.82 -3.68 -8.91
CA GLU A 50 18.28 -4.81 -9.69
C GLU A 50 17.18 -4.32 -10.67
N PRO A 51 17.58 -3.77 -11.83
CA PRO A 51 16.64 -3.16 -12.76
C PRO A 51 15.88 -4.19 -13.60
N LEU A 52 16.39 -5.42 -13.68
CA LEU A 52 15.83 -6.49 -14.52
C LEU A 52 15.23 -7.58 -13.63
N ILE A 53 13.91 -7.65 -13.61
CA ILE A 53 13.16 -8.69 -12.91
C ILE A 53 12.52 -9.66 -13.91
N VAL A 54 12.50 -10.95 -13.57
CA VAL A 54 11.77 -11.95 -14.34
C VAL A 54 10.29 -11.84 -14.00
N LEU A 55 9.50 -11.40 -14.98
CA LEU A 55 8.07 -11.17 -14.83
C LEU A 55 7.33 -12.51 -14.87
N THR A 56 7.08 -13.11 -13.72
CA THR A 56 6.19 -14.28 -13.61
C THR A 56 4.85 -13.88 -12.99
N THR A 57 3.81 -14.67 -13.28
CA THR A 57 2.46 -14.47 -12.75
C THR A 57 2.42 -14.54 -11.22
N GLU A 58 3.30 -15.33 -10.63
CA GLU A 58 3.41 -15.52 -9.18
C GLU A 58 3.98 -14.26 -8.50
N VAL A 59 5.04 -13.68 -9.09
CA VAL A 59 5.68 -12.44 -8.59
C VAL A 59 4.71 -11.25 -8.64
N MET A 60 3.81 -11.22 -9.63
CA MET A 60 2.80 -10.17 -9.78
C MET A 60 1.50 -10.44 -9.01
N LYS A 61 1.35 -11.60 -8.35
CA LYS A 61 0.12 -11.93 -7.62
C LYS A 61 -0.11 -10.92 -6.51
N GLN A 62 -1.31 -10.36 -6.46
CA GLN A 62 -1.71 -9.44 -5.42
C GLN A 62 -3.01 -9.90 -4.75
N LEU A 63 -3.04 -9.75 -3.42
CA LEU A 63 -4.13 -10.13 -2.55
C LEU A 63 -4.84 -8.88 -2.05
N THR A 64 -6.17 -8.96 -1.95
CA THR A 64 -6.99 -8.00 -1.21
C THR A 64 -7.56 -8.70 0.01
N LEU A 65 -7.58 -8.00 1.14
CA LEU A 65 -8.15 -8.55 2.37
C LEU A 65 -9.67 -8.73 2.22
N LYS A 66 -10.18 -9.89 2.64
CA LYS A 66 -11.62 -10.17 2.75
C LYS A 66 -12.17 -9.66 4.07
N PRO A 67 -13.43 -9.21 4.12
CA PRO A 67 -14.04 -8.74 5.36
C PRO A 67 -14.26 -9.86 6.38
N VAL A 68 -14.03 -9.57 7.66
CA VAL A 68 -14.32 -10.48 8.78
C VAL A 68 -15.82 -10.66 8.98
N ILE A 69 -16.61 -9.61 8.70
CA ILE A 69 -18.07 -9.58 8.84
C ILE A 69 -18.68 -9.61 7.43
N PHE A 70 -19.66 -10.50 7.23
CA PHE A 70 -20.41 -10.58 5.97
C PHE A 70 -21.07 -9.22 5.67
N ASN A 71 -20.65 -8.56 4.58
CA ASN A 71 -21.00 -7.19 4.13
C ASN A 71 -20.14 -6.02 4.67
N GLY A 72 -18.99 -6.27 5.28
CA GLY A 72 -18.00 -5.22 5.54
C GLY A 72 -17.31 -4.75 4.25
N THR A 73 -17.13 -3.44 4.06
CA THR A 73 -16.22 -2.93 3.03
C THR A 73 -14.79 -3.04 3.55
N MET A 74 -13.91 -3.71 2.79
CA MET A 74 -12.48 -3.74 3.07
C MET A 74 -11.76 -2.61 2.35
N CYS A 75 -10.57 -2.25 2.84
CA CYS A 75 -9.74 -1.26 2.18
C CYS A 75 -9.30 -1.76 0.79
N PRO A 76 -9.13 -0.87 -0.20
CA PRO A 76 -8.71 -1.24 -1.56
C PRO A 76 -7.22 -1.58 -1.67
N HIS A 77 -6.49 -1.66 -0.55
CA HIS A 77 -5.06 -1.93 -0.55
C HIS A 77 -4.78 -3.37 -0.95
N THR A 78 -3.85 -3.54 -1.88
CA THR A 78 -3.43 -4.83 -2.40
C THR A 78 -2.02 -5.16 -1.94
N PHE A 79 -1.71 -6.43 -1.73
CA PHE A 79 -0.43 -6.90 -1.19
C PHE A 79 0.10 -8.09 -1.98
N HIS A 80 1.40 -8.15 -2.28
CA HIS A 80 2.00 -9.43 -2.64
C HIS A 80 1.89 -10.39 -1.46
N PRO A 81 1.68 -11.71 -1.67
CA PRO A 81 1.61 -12.69 -0.57
C PRO A 81 2.74 -12.53 0.45
N SER A 82 4.00 -12.50 -0.03
CA SER A 82 5.19 -12.37 0.82
C SER A 82 5.28 -11.03 1.55
N CYS A 83 4.82 -9.94 0.92
CA CYS A 83 4.74 -8.63 1.55
C CYS A 83 3.69 -8.61 2.68
N LEU A 84 2.56 -9.28 2.49
CA LEU A 84 1.50 -9.36 3.49
C LEU A 84 1.96 -10.14 4.73
N VAL A 85 2.59 -11.31 4.55
CA VAL A 85 3.12 -12.11 5.67
C VAL A 85 4.22 -11.37 6.41
N SER A 86 5.12 -10.70 5.67
CA SER A 86 6.18 -9.89 6.28
C SER A 86 5.60 -8.75 7.11
N ALA A 87 4.61 -8.03 6.58
CA ALA A 87 3.93 -6.96 7.28
C ALA A 87 3.19 -7.46 8.53
N GLU A 88 2.51 -8.60 8.43
CA GLU A 88 1.77 -9.18 9.55
C GLU A 88 2.71 -9.69 10.65
N ARG A 89 3.82 -10.35 10.29
CA ARG A 89 4.85 -10.74 11.25
C ARG A 89 5.37 -9.54 12.04
N VAL A 90 5.55 -8.40 11.38
CA VAL A 90 5.93 -7.14 12.05
C VAL A 90 4.81 -6.65 12.97
N ALA A 91 3.56 -6.68 12.52
CA ALA A 91 2.40 -6.28 13.33
C ALA A 91 2.25 -7.12 14.61
N LEU A 92 2.48 -8.42 14.50
CA LEU A 92 2.40 -9.40 15.58
C LEU A 92 3.67 -9.49 16.43
N ARG A 93 4.71 -8.68 16.15
CA ARG A 93 6.02 -8.77 16.81
C ARG A 93 6.63 -10.17 16.77
N GLY A 94 6.43 -10.88 15.66
CA GLY A 94 6.93 -12.24 15.44
C GLY A 94 6.06 -13.36 16.00
N ALA A 95 4.90 -13.05 16.60
CA ALA A 95 3.92 -14.08 16.93
C ALA A 95 3.23 -14.63 15.67
N ASP A 96 2.69 -15.84 15.77
CA ASP A 96 2.00 -16.50 14.67
C ASP A 96 0.64 -15.86 14.37
N ALA A 97 0.29 -15.78 13.08
CA ALA A 97 -1.00 -15.27 12.65
C ALA A 97 -2.13 -16.25 13.02
N PRO A 98 -3.27 -15.75 13.51
CA PRO A 98 -4.38 -16.61 13.91
C PRO A 98 -5.08 -17.20 12.68
N ILE A 99 -5.12 -18.53 12.63
CA ILE A 99 -5.86 -19.29 11.60
C ILE A 99 -7.29 -19.51 12.09
N VAL A 100 -8.27 -19.10 11.28
CA VAL A 100 -9.71 -19.20 11.57
C VAL A 100 -10.38 -20.01 10.45
N GLY A 101 -10.53 -21.32 10.68
CA GLY A 101 -11.02 -22.23 9.64
C GLY A 101 -10.00 -22.36 8.50
N ASP A 102 -10.43 -22.03 7.28
CA ASP A 102 -9.58 -22.06 6.07
C ASP A 102 -8.98 -20.69 5.72
N ASP A 103 -9.15 -19.69 6.59
CA ASP A 103 -8.65 -18.33 6.42
C ASP A 103 -7.64 -17.95 7.51
N VAL A 104 -6.79 -16.97 7.22
CA VAL A 104 -5.86 -16.35 8.18
C VAL A 104 -6.27 -14.90 8.38
N GLU A 105 -6.40 -14.47 9.63
CA GLU A 105 -6.70 -13.08 9.96
C GLU A 105 -5.43 -12.24 9.95
N VAL A 106 -5.47 -11.11 9.24
CA VAL A 106 -4.32 -10.26 8.93
C VAL A 106 -4.71 -8.79 8.99
N SER A 107 -3.72 -7.92 9.21
CA SER A 107 -3.87 -6.48 9.28
C SER A 107 -3.28 -5.79 8.05
N CYS A 108 -4.02 -4.82 7.51
CA CYS A 108 -3.52 -3.96 6.44
C CYS A 108 -2.37 -3.07 6.96
N SER A 109 -1.17 -3.14 6.37
CA SER A 109 -0.04 -2.31 6.82
C SER A 109 -0.24 -0.81 6.60
N VAL A 110 -1.12 -0.43 5.67
CA VAL A 110 -1.42 0.96 5.30
C VAL A 110 -2.43 1.61 6.24
N CYS A 111 -3.59 0.96 6.45
CA CYS A 111 -4.71 1.55 7.19
C CYS A 111 -5.10 0.81 8.47
N ARG A 112 -4.41 -0.30 8.78
CA ARG A 112 -4.61 -1.14 9.97
C ARG A 112 -5.99 -1.81 10.07
N ALA A 113 -6.79 -1.78 9.00
CA ALA A 113 -8.01 -2.59 8.92
C ALA A 113 -7.66 -4.09 9.02
N VAL A 114 -8.41 -4.84 9.82
CA VAL A 114 -8.24 -6.28 10.02
C VAL A 114 -9.19 -7.04 9.09
N GLY A 115 -8.64 -7.95 8.31
CA GLY A 115 -9.38 -8.76 7.34
C GLY A 115 -8.83 -10.18 7.30
N ARG A 116 -9.23 -10.94 6.28
CA ARG A 116 -8.86 -12.34 6.10
C ARG A 116 -8.31 -12.60 4.72
N VAL A 117 -7.37 -13.53 4.62
CA VAL A 117 -6.93 -14.13 3.36
C VAL A 117 -7.07 -15.64 3.45
N SER A 118 -7.18 -16.34 2.31
CA SER A 118 -7.24 -17.80 2.36
C SER A 118 -5.92 -18.36 2.87
N LYS A 119 -5.95 -19.50 3.54
CA LYS A 119 -4.73 -20.19 3.98
C LYS A 119 -3.80 -20.53 2.82
N MET A 120 -4.35 -20.89 1.67
CA MET A 120 -3.58 -21.14 0.46
C MET A 120 -2.82 -19.88 0.00
N ASP A 121 -3.49 -18.73 -0.06
CA ASP A 121 -2.84 -17.46 -0.42
C ASP A 121 -1.78 -17.03 0.61
N TRP A 122 -2.01 -17.34 1.89
CA TRP A 122 -1.07 -17.08 2.97
C TRP A 122 0.19 -17.94 2.88
N GLU A 123 0.05 -19.22 2.50
CA GLU A 123 1.17 -20.15 2.33
C GLU A 123 2.03 -19.87 1.10
N GLU A 124 1.52 -19.09 0.14
CA GLU A 124 2.25 -18.66 -1.05
C GLU A 124 3.28 -17.55 -0.81
N GLY A 125 3.42 -17.03 0.42
CA GLY A 125 4.44 -16.02 0.69
C GLY A 125 4.94 -15.97 2.11
#